data_AF-A0A8X6TNN1-F1
#
_entry.id   AF-A0A8X6TNN1-F1
#
_cell.length_a   1.000
_cell.length_b   1.000
_cell.length_c   1.000
_cell.angle_alpha   90.00
_cell.angle_beta   90.00
_cell.angle_gamma   90.00
#
_symmetry.space_group_name_H-M   'P 1'
#
loop_
_entity.id
_entity.type
_entity.pdbx_description
1 polymer ?
#
loop_
_entity_poly.entity_id
_entity_poly.type
_entity_poly.pdbx_seq_one_letter_code
_entity_poly.pdbx_strand_id
1 'polypeptide(L)'
;MMGKIHGAGALKATGRHLSKGFCLYSHLKAILHPMWSLGIYVTCYSTNLHLNDDAESETHEIDLHHKGFNHMHYFHLEVGRAESFAPWIPHTVEFFVNSPFVPVSFKTESNRLKYGCTYEVYVSLEEEHLLPEPYHTNCTDYEALWEKNNRTGPRSQENVLLSFSCLSDVQGIVLEIVLRTVLRLFVGFESVPTTIFMRDRDHIRLHVFVGSPEVRVMSHNPLYKTGELFSYVGGLMGCWLGISVWASVGILEKFFMECNQVKQLFRRKMNNCP
;
A
#
# COMPACT_ATOMS: atom_id res chain seq x y z
N MET A 1 -41.14 30.26 -23.02
CA MET A 1 -41.30 29.69 -21.66
C MET A 1 -40.01 28.96 -21.31
N MET A 2 -39.10 29.62 -20.59
CA MET A 2 -37.87 29.02 -20.09
C MET A 2 -38.17 28.30 -18.78
N GLY A 3 -38.08 26.97 -18.78
CA GLY A 3 -38.17 26.16 -17.57
C GLY A 3 -36.82 26.17 -16.86
N LYS A 4 -36.76 26.79 -15.68
CA LYS A 4 -35.69 26.57 -14.70
C LYS A 4 -35.83 25.14 -14.17
N ILE A 5 -34.83 24.29 -14.41
CA ILE A 5 -34.66 23.02 -13.72
C ILE A 5 -33.80 23.29 -12.48
N HIS A 6 -34.45 23.44 -11.33
CA HIS A 6 -33.78 23.31 -10.03
C HIS A 6 -33.93 21.85 -9.60
N GLY A 7 -32.79 21.18 -9.38
CA GLY A 7 -32.76 19.81 -8.89
C GLY A 7 -31.34 19.35 -8.64
N ALA A 8 -30.68 19.92 -7.64
CA ALA A 8 -29.53 19.28 -7.01
C ALA A 8 -30.09 18.28 -5.98
N GLY A 9 -30.38 17.07 -6.43
CA GLY A 9 -30.55 15.92 -5.53
C GLY A 9 -29.17 15.53 -5.01
N ALA A 10 -29.01 15.54 -3.70
CA ALA A 10 -27.78 15.10 -3.04
C ALA A 10 -28.01 13.67 -2.52
N LEU A 11 -27.18 12.73 -2.93
CA LEU A 11 -27.11 11.40 -2.34
C LEU A 11 -26.80 11.58 -0.84
N LYS A 12 -27.72 11.14 0.01
CA LYS A 12 -27.66 11.38 1.45
C LYS A 12 -27.06 10.17 2.14
N ALA A 13 -25.74 10.14 2.27
CA ALA A 13 -25.08 9.18 3.15
C ALA A 13 -25.34 9.58 4.61
N THR A 14 -26.10 8.77 5.35
CA THR A 14 -26.26 8.95 6.81
C THR A 14 -25.41 7.91 7.53
N GLY A 15 -24.22 8.33 7.98
CA GLY A 15 -23.40 7.53 8.90
C GLY A 15 -23.83 7.80 10.33
N ARG A 16 -24.08 6.75 11.12
CA ARG A 16 -24.10 6.86 12.59
C ARG A 16 -22.79 6.28 13.12
N HIS A 17 -22.01 7.09 13.81
CA HIS A 17 -20.84 6.62 14.56
C HIS A 17 -21.31 5.86 15.80
N LEU A 18 -20.90 4.60 15.93
CA LEU A 18 -21.11 3.78 17.10
C LEU A 18 -19.74 3.34 17.63
N SER A 19 -19.41 3.82 18.82
CA SER A 19 -18.21 3.54 19.61
C SER A 19 -16.89 4.11 19.11
N LYS A 20 -16.07 4.48 20.11
CA LYS A 20 -14.76 5.11 19.98
C LYS A 20 -13.76 4.00 19.66
N GLY A 21 -13.16 4.07 18.47
CA GLY A 21 -11.81 3.57 18.34
C GLY A 21 -11.08 3.13 17.05
N PHE A 22 -9.76 2.81 17.16
CA PHE A 22 -8.58 2.20 16.45
C PHE A 22 -8.50 2.62 15.01
N CYS A 23 -7.30 3.09 14.65
CA CYS A 23 -7.02 3.72 13.37
C CYS A 23 -6.91 2.69 12.25
N LEU A 24 -8.07 2.15 11.83
CA LEU A 24 -8.25 1.73 10.46
C LEU A 24 -8.66 2.97 9.66
N TYR A 25 -7.88 3.31 8.64
CA TYR A 25 -8.28 4.31 7.67
C TYR A 25 -9.00 3.59 6.54
N SER A 26 -10.33 3.70 6.50
CA SER A 26 -11.13 3.25 5.36
C SER A 26 -11.53 4.46 4.52
N HIS A 27 -10.83 4.68 3.42
CA HIS A 27 -11.29 5.64 2.41
C HIS A 27 -12.48 5.05 1.67
N LEU A 28 -13.68 5.49 2.05
CA LEU A 28 -14.89 5.20 1.30
C LEU A 28 -14.82 5.99 -0.02
N LYS A 29 -15.14 5.37 -1.15
CA LYS A 29 -15.43 6.10 -2.39
C LYS A 29 -16.48 5.33 -3.18
N ALA A 30 -17.71 5.82 -3.17
CA ALA A 30 -18.77 5.30 -4.05
C ALA A 30 -18.64 5.94 -5.44
N ILE A 31 -18.53 5.15 -6.50
CA ILE A 31 -18.47 5.64 -7.89
C ILE A 31 -19.51 4.96 -8.77
N LEU A 32 -20.26 5.77 -9.53
CA LEU A 32 -21.06 5.34 -10.67
C LEU A 32 -20.28 5.60 -11.97
N HIS A 33 -20.02 4.56 -12.76
CA HIS A 33 -19.31 4.67 -14.04
C HIS A 33 -20.25 4.99 -15.23
N PRO A 34 -19.78 5.79 -16.21
CA PRO A 34 -19.95 5.37 -17.60
C PRO A 34 -18.78 5.69 -18.55
N MET A 35 -18.84 5.07 -19.72
CA MET A 35 -17.83 4.96 -20.76
C MET A 35 -17.81 6.20 -21.69
N TRP A 36 -16.77 7.04 -21.54
CA TRP A 36 -16.10 7.97 -22.48
C TRP A 36 -16.94 8.60 -23.64
N SER A 37 -17.35 9.87 -23.48
CA SER A 37 -17.27 10.96 -24.49
C SER A 37 -18.15 12.20 -24.19
N LEU A 38 -18.97 12.17 -23.15
CA LEU A 38 -19.76 13.32 -22.69
C LEU A 38 -19.36 13.64 -21.25
N GLY A 39 -19.08 14.90 -20.93
CA GLY A 39 -18.61 15.33 -19.61
C GLY A 39 -19.61 14.99 -18.51
N ILE A 40 -19.43 13.84 -17.89
CA ILE A 40 -20.29 13.30 -16.84
C ILE A 40 -19.55 13.45 -15.51
N TYR A 41 -20.22 14.07 -14.54
CA TYR A 41 -19.73 14.25 -13.19
C TYR A 41 -19.94 12.95 -12.41
N VAL A 42 -18.87 12.40 -11.84
CA VAL A 42 -18.94 11.26 -10.92
C VAL A 42 -19.05 11.80 -9.50
N THR A 43 -20.15 11.50 -8.81
CA THR A 43 -20.30 11.86 -7.40
C THR A 43 -19.50 10.89 -6.55
N CYS A 44 -18.47 11.41 -5.87
CA CYS A 44 -17.62 10.65 -4.99
C CYS A 44 -17.90 11.04 -3.55
N TYR A 45 -18.17 10.04 -2.69
CA TYR A 45 -18.31 10.24 -1.26
C TYR A 45 -17.12 9.65 -0.54
N SER A 46 -16.36 10.48 0.16
CA SER A 46 -15.23 10.05 0.98
C SER A 46 -15.35 10.53 2.41
N THR A 47 -15.19 9.61 3.35
CA THR A 47 -14.95 9.94 4.75
C THR A 47 -13.44 10.06 4.98
N ASN A 48 -13.01 11.11 5.67
CA ASN A 48 -11.62 11.37 6.09
C ASN A 48 -10.59 11.49 4.96
N LEU A 49 -10.91 12.19 3.86
CA LEU A 49 -9.95 12.43 2.77
C LEU A 49 -9.05 13.63 3.09
N HIS A 50 -7.85 13.38 3.62
CA HIS A 50 -6.81 14.40 3.86
C HIS A 50 -5.66 14.23 2.87
N LEU A 51 -5.85 14.63 1.61
CA LEU A 51 -4.78 14.52 0.60
C LEU A 51 -3.72 15.64 0.72
N ASN A 52 -4.13 16.82 1.20
CA ASN A 52 -3.29 18.03 1.27
C ASN A 52 -3.47 18.81 2.59
N ASP A 53 -4.09 18.20 3.60
CA ASP A 53 -4.33 18.89 4.87
C ASP A 53 -3.13 18.67 5.79
N ASP A 54 -2.55 19.75 6.30
CA ASP A 54 -1.46 19.69 7.31
C ASP A 54 -2.00 19.26 8.69
N ALA A 55 -3.32 19.18 8.83
CA ALA A 55 -3.98 18.71 10.03
C ALA A 55 -3.68 17.22 10.28
N GLU A 56 -3.25 16.90 11.50
CA GLU A 56 -3.17 15.52 11.95
C GLU A 56 -4.57 14.89 11.88
N SER A 57 -4.67 13.76 11.20
CA SER A 57 -5.91 13.00 11.09
C SER A 57 -6.47 12.69 12.48
N GLU A 58 -7.77 12.87 12.67
CA GLU A 58 -8.44 12.46 13.90
C GLU A 58 -8.32 10.94 14.06
N THR A 59 -7.58 10.54 15.10
CA THR A 59 -7.37 9.14 15.45
C THR A 59 -8.32 8.73 16.57
N HIS A 60 -8.89 7.54 16.46
CA HIS A 60 -9.69 6.91 17.52
C HIS A 60 -8.99 5.59 17.91
N GLU A 61 -9.13 5.06 19.15
CA GLU A 61 -8.63 3.74 19.66
C GLU A 61 -9.75 2.66 20.03
N ILE A 62 -9.81 1.46 19.37
CA ILE A 62 -10.97 0.50 19.27
C ILE A 62 -10.65 -0.44 20.37
N ASP A 63 -11.52 -0.42 21.36
CA ASP A 63 -11.54 -1.45 22.36
C ASP A 63 -12.07 -2.75 21.73
N LEU A 64 -11.13 -3.52 21.16
CA LEU A 64 -11.37 -4.85 20.59
C LEU A 64 -11.60 -5.90 21.70
N HIS A 65 -11.38 -5.56 22.98
CA HIS A 65 -11.60 -6.48 24.09
C HIS A 65 -13.07 -6.59 24.51
N HIS A 66 -13.91 -5.62 24.12
CA HIS A 66 -15.34 -5.71 24.35
C HIS A 66 -15.97 -6.75 23.41
N LYS A 67 -16.03 -8.00 23.86
CA LYS A 67 -16.68 -9.14 23.19
C LYS A 67 -18.05 -8.74 22.63
N GLY A 68 -18.12 -8.45 21.33
CA GLY A 68 -19.40 -8.28 20.65
C GLY A 68 -19.44 -7.28 19.51
N PHE A 69 -18.48 -6.36 19.39
CA PHE A 69 -18.56 -5.32 18.36
C PHE A 69 -17.23 -5.09 17.64
N ASN A 70 -16.91 -5.96 16.69
CA ASN A 70 -15.94 -5.67 15.63
C ASN A 70 -16.52 -4.73 14.56
N HIS A 71 -17.70 -4.17 14.80
CA HIS A 71 -18.41 -3.32 13.86
C HIS A 71 -17.81 -1.93 13.91
N MET A 72 -17.16 -1.54 12.81
CA MET A 72 -16.40 -0.30 12.70
C MET A 72 -17.26 0.83 12.17
N HIS A 73 -17.95 0.57 11.06
CA HIS A 73 -18.77 1.58 10.40
C HIS A 73 -20.03 0.96 9.77
N TYR A 74 -21.10 1.75 9.80
CA TYR A 74 -22.34 1.46 9.09
C TYR A 74 -22.59 2.57 8.08
N PHE A 75 -22.69 2.18 6.81
CA PHE A 75 -23.11 3.06 5.74
C PHE A 75 -24.50 2.64 5.25
N HIS A 76 -25.41 3.60 5.29
CA HIS A 76 -26.70 3.50 4.63
C HIS A 76 -26.67 4.39 3.39
N LEU A 77 -26.66 3.76 2.22
CA LEU A 77 -26.62 4.43 0.94
C LEU A 77 -28.03 4.38 0.32
N GLU A 78 -28.68 5.52 0.24
CA GLU A 78 -29.94 5.69 -0.49
C GLU A 78 -29.60 6.22 -1.88
N VAL A 79 -29.84 5.42 -2.92
CA VAL A 79 -29.56 5.81 -4.31
C VAL A 79 -30.88 6.18 -4.97
N GLY A 80 -31.13 7.49 -5.08
CA GLY A 80 -32.36 7.99 -5.67
C GLY A 80 -32.44 7.69 -7.17
N ARG A 81 -33.57 7.15 -7.64
CA ARG A 81 -33.79 6.92 -9.09
C ARG A 81 -33.67 8.19 -9.93
N ALA A 82 -33.96 9.34 -9.35
CA ALA A 82 -33.87 10.64 -10.02
C ALA A 82 -32.41 11.10 -10.26
N GLU A 83 -31.43 10.45 -9.63
CA GLU A 83 -30.00 10.79 -9.75
C GLU A 83 -29.34 10.01 -10.91
N SER A 84 -30.13 9.26 -11.69
CA SER A 84 -29.68 8.59 -12.92
C SER A 84 -29.45 9.61 -14.03
N PHE A 85 -28.20 9.95 -14.32
CA PHE A 85 -27.89 10.77 -15.50
C PHE A 85 -28.13 10.01 -16.83
N ALA A 86 -28.16 8.67 -16.80
CA ALA A 86 -28.40 7.82 -17.96
C ALA A 86 -29.33 6.65 -17.60
N PRO A 87 -30.63 6.67 -17.98
CA PRO A 87 -31.60 5.65 -17.59
C PRO A 87 -31.34 4.25 -18.18
N TRP A 88 -30.44 4.13 -19.16
CA TRP A 88 -30.06 2.86 -19.78
C TRP A 88 -28.82 2.20 -19.15
N ILE A 89 -28.11 2.88 -18.25
CA ILE A 89 -26.94 2.31 -17.58
C ILE A 89 -27.40 1.77 -16.23
N PRO A 90 -27.19 0.47 -15.94
CA PRO A 90 -27.52 -0.05 -14.63
C PRO A 90 -26.69 0.70 -13.60
N HIS A 91 -27.36 1.25 -12.60
CA HIS A 91 -26.68 1.92 -11.52
C HIS A 91 -25.77 0.91 -10.81
N THR A 92 -24.48 1.20 -10.69
CA THR A 92 -23.55 0.36 -9.95
C THR A 92 -22.84 1.23 -8.94
N VAL A 93 -22.94 0.85 -7.67
CA VAL A 93 -22.09 1.45 -6.64
C VAL A 93 -20.85 0.59 -6.53
N GLU A 94 -19.70 1.16 -6.80
CA GLU A 94 -18.41 0.53 -6.53
C GLU A 94 -17.90 0.97 -5.17
N PHE A 95 -17.42 0.02 -4.37
CA PHE A 95 -16.91 0.29 -3.03
C PHE A 95 -15.45 -0.15 -2.95
N PHE A 96 -14.63 0.69 -2.31
CA PHE A 96 -13.19 0.51 -2.16
C PHE A 96 -12.77 0.80 -0.72
N VAL A 97 -11.71 0.15 -0.27
CA VAL A 97 -11.05 0.43 1.00
C VAL A 97 -9.56 0.48 0.72
N ASN A 98 -8.98 1.68 0.84
CA ASN A 98 -7.58 1.90 0.55
C ASN A 98 -6.88 2.56 1.74
N SER A 99 -5.55 2.41 1.77
CA SER A 99 -4.67 3.13 2.67
C SER A 99 -4.72 4.64 2.39
N PRO A 100 -4.63 5.51 3.41
CA PRO A 100 -4.68 6.96 3.25
C PRO A 100 -3.50 7.53 2.49
N PHE A 101 -2.40 6.79 2.44
CA PHE A 101 -1.20 7.19 1.73
C PHE A 101 -1.19 6.75 0.27
N VAL A 102 -2.22 6.00 -0.14
CA VAL A 102 -2.31 5.35 -1.45
C VAL A 102 -3.53 5.89 -2.19
N PRO A 103 -3.34 6.60 -3.31
CA PRO A 103 -4.45 7.15 -4.06
C PRO A 103 -5.35 6.04 -4.61
N VAL A 104 -6.65 6.32 -4.72
CA VAL A 104 -7.59 5.33 -5.26
C VAL A 104 -7.42 5.21 -6.77
N SER A 105 -6.89 4.07 -7.22
CA SER A 105 -6.91 3.66 -8.62
C SER A 105 -8.20 2.89 -8.92
N PHE A 106 -8.96 3.33 -9.92
CA PHE A 106 -10.19 2.64 -10.37
C PHE A 106 -9.94 1.45 -11.28
N LYS A 107 -8.68 1.19 -11.63
CA LYS A 107 -8.33 0.08 -12.54
C LYS A 107 -8.24 -1.28 -11.83
N THR A 108 -8.18 -1.28 -10.50
CA THR A 108 -8.13 -2.50 -9.68
C THR A 108 -9.53 -3.06 -9.42
N GLU A 109 -9.59 -4.37 -9.14
CA GLU A 109 -10.81 -5.16 -8.97
C GLU A 109 -11.81 -4.53 -8.00
N SER A 110 -12.78 -3.80 -8.52
CA SER A 110 -13.84 -3.16 -7.74
C SER A 110 -14.98 -4.13 -7.49
N ASN A 111 -15.48 -4.15 -6.26
CA ASN A 111 -16.68 -4.91 -5.94
C ASN A 111 -17.91 -4.07 -6.24
N ARG A 112 -18.66 -4.49 -7.27
CA ARG A 112 -19.92 -3.87 -7.66
C ARG A 112 -21.04 -4.30 -6.71
N LEU A 113 -21.58 -3.33 -5.97
CA LEU A 113 -22.68 -3.55 -5.04
C LEU A 113 -24.02 -3.55 -5.79
N LYS A 114 -24.89 -4.46 -5.38
CA LYS A 114 -26.26 -4.63 -5.86
C LYS A 114 -27.23 -4.00 -4.86
N TYR A 115 -28.28 -3.38 -5.37
CA TYR A 115 -29.33 -2.80 -4.54
C TYR A 115 -30.14 -3.84 -3.79
N GLY A 116 -30.67 -3.45 -2.62
CA GLY A 116 -31.46 -4.32 -1.75
C GLY A 116 -30.64 -5.40 -1.03
N CYS A 117 -29.32 -5.43 -1.22
CA CYS A 117 -28.40 -6.31 -0.52
C CYS A 117 -27.81 -5.61 0.71
N THR A 118 -27.57 -6.41 1.73
CA THR A 118 -26.74 -6.02 2.88
C THR A 118 -25.37 -6.65 2.67
N TYR A 119 -24.33 -5.83 2.79
CA TYR A 119 -22.95 -6.23 2.60
C TYR A 119 -22.23 -6.18 3.93
N GLU A 120 -21.58 -7.28 4.26
CA GLU A 120 -20.63 -7.36 5.36
C GLU A 120 -19.23 -7.33 4.77
N VAL A 121 -18.48 -6.29 5.15
CA VAL A 121 -17.15 -6.00 4.65
C VAL A 121 -16.17 -6.23 5.78
N TYR A 122 -15.35 -7.27 5.68
CA TYR A 122 -14.36 -7.59 6.69
C TYR A 122 -13.01 -7.04 6.25
N VAL A 123 -12.47 -6.09 7.00
CA VAL A 123 -11.16 -5.47 6.75
C VAL A 123 -10.15 -6.07 7.71
N SER A 124 -9.04 -6.55 7.17
CA SER A 124 -7.88 -6.98 7.97
C SER A 124 -6.61 -6.32 7.45
N LEU A 125 -5.74 -5.93 8.37
CA LEU A 125 -4.46 -5.29 8.08
C LEU A 125 -3.36 -6.34 8.00
N GLU A 126 -2.64 -6.34 6.89
CA GLU A 126 -1.39 -7.07 6.72
C GLU A 126 -0.27 -6.07 6.49
N GLU A 127 0.85 -6.29 7.15
CA GLU A 127 2.03 -5.46 7.09
C GLU A 127 3.19 -6.28 6.57
N GLU A 128 3.83 -5.86 5.49
CA GLU A 128 5.00 -6.53 4.93
C GLU A 128 6.25 -5.72 5.18
N HIS A 129 7.17 -6.25 5.98
CA HIS A 129 8.48 -5.63 6.26
C HIS A 129 9.51 -6.16 5.27
N LEU A 130 9.97 -5.26 4.40
CA LEU A 130 11.00 -5.56 3.42
C LEU A 130 12.41 -5.38 4.02
N LEU A 131 13.36 -6.14 3.48
CA LEU A 131 14.76 -6.03 3.88
C LEU A 131 15.35 -4.68 3.42
N PRO A 132 16.19 -4.02 4.24
CA PRO A 132 16.90 -2.81 3.82
C PRO A 132 18.00 -3.13 2.78
N GLU A 133 18.62 -2.10 2.21
CA GLU A 133 19.88 -2.27 1.46
C GLU A 133 20.92 -3.02 2.34
N PRO A 134 21.69 -4.00 1.82
CA PRO A 134 22.05 -4.30 0.42
C PRO A 134 21.16 -5.31 -0.29
N TYR A 135 20.05 -5.73 0.31
CA TYR A 135 19.15 -6.68 -0.34
C TYR A 135 18.46 -6.01 -1.53
N HIS A 136 18.21 -6.77 -2.60
CA HIS A 136 17.58 -6.25 -3.82
C HIS A 136 16.07 -6.06 -3.63
N THR A 137 15.71 -5.16 -2.71
CA THR A 137 14.31 -4.86 -2.37
C THR A 137 13.79 -3.60 -3.04
N ASN A 138 14.63 -2.88 -3.79
CA ASN A 138 14.31 -1.62 -4.47
C ASN A 138 13.42 -0.69 -3.63
N CYS A 139 13.71 -0.63 -2.33
CA CYS A 139 12.94 0.13 -1.37
C CYS A 139 13.51 1.53 -1.23
N THR A 140 12.64 2.54 -1.25
CA THR A 140 13.01 3.91 -0.89
C THR A 140 12.23 4.33 0.34
N ASP A 141 12.93 4.92 1.30
CA ASP A 141 12.32 5.46 2.50
C ASP A 141 11.71 6.84 2.20
N TYR A 142 10.44 6.83 1.80
CA TYR A 142 9.71 8.05 1.45
C TYR A 142 9.46 8.95 2.65
N GLU A 143 9.35 8.42 3.87
CA GLU A 143 9.20 9.24 5.07
C GLU A 143 10.49 10.02 5.32
N ALA A 144 11.63 9.34 5.30
CA ALA A 144 12.94 9.99 5.44
C ALA A 144 13.19 11.04 4.34
N LEU A 145 12.78 10.75 3.09
CA LEU A 145 12.88 11.73 1.99
C LEU A 145 11.93 12.92 2.17
N TRP A 146 10.69 12.67 2.59
CA TRP A 146 9.68 13.71 2.82
C TRP A 146 10.09 14.64 3.95
N GLU A 147 10.59 14.09 5.06
CA GLU A 147 11.14 14.86 6.17
C GLU A 147 12.36 15.68 5.74
N LYS A 148 13.28 15.07 4.98
CA LYS A 148 14.47 15.76 4.44
C LYS A 148 14.10 16.91 3.50
N ASN A 149 12.98 16.81 2.79
CA ASN A 149 12.49 17.83 1.86
C ASN A 149 11.54 18.85 2.52
N ASN A 150 11.68 19.11 3.82
CA ASN A 150 10.80 20.03 4.56
C ASN A 150 9.32 19.69 4.35
N ARG A 151 8.97 18.40 4.42
CA ARG A 151 7.59 17.92 4.26
C ARG A 151 6.99 18.20 2.87
N THR A 152 7.83 18.34 1.86
CA THR A 152 7.42 18.58 0.47
C THR A 152 7.70 17.35 -0.39
N GLY A 153 6.74 16.97 -1.23
CA GLY A 153 6.87 15.87 -2.18
C GLY A 153 6.00 14.65 -1.87
N PRO A 154 6.06 13.62 -2.73
CA PRO A 154 5.20 12.45 -2.62
C PRO A 154 5.61 11.53 -1.47
N ARG A 155 4.65 11.15 -0.64
CA ARG A 155 4.81 10.19 0.48
C ARG A 155 4.67 8.72 0.07
N SER A 156 4.34 8.44 -1.18
CA SER A 156 4.19 7.08 -1.71
C SER A 156 4.54 7.04 -3.20
N GLN A 157 4.93 5.85 -3.68
CA GLN A 157 5.25 5.61 -5.09
C GLN A 157 4.08 5.91 -6.02
N GLU A 158 2.86 5.57 -5.61
CA GLU A 158 1.67 5.82 -6.41
C GLU A 158 1.39 7.32 -6.57
N ASN A 159 1.71 8.13 -5.55
CA ASN A 159 1.66 9.58 -5.68
C ASN A 159 2.71 10.10 -6.69
N VAL A 160 3.89 9.47 -6.76
CA VAL A 160 4.88 9.77 -7.81
C VAL A 160 4.29 9.44 -9.18
N LEU A 161 3.81 8.21 -9.38
CA LEU A 161 3.26 7.76 -10.66
C LEU A 161 2.04 8.58 -11.09
N LEU A 162 1.16 8.95 -10.17
CA LEU A 162 0.03 9.80 -10.49
C LEU A 162 0.45 11.22 -10.87
N SER A 163 1.43 11.81 -10.18
CA SER A 163 1.96 13.12 -10.56
C SER A 163 2.57 13.12 -11.97
N PHE A 164 3.22 12.02 -12.37
CA PHE A 164 3.73 11.84 -13.74
C PHE A 164 2.63 11.58 -14.76
N SER A 165 1.55 10.88 -14.40
CA SER A 165 0.43 10.61 -15.30
C SER A 165 -0.39 11.86 -15.64
N CYS A 166 -0.34 12.92 -14.82
CA CYS A 166 -0.90 14.23 -15.17
C CYS A 166 0.00 15.08 -16.08
N LEU A 167 1.26 14.66 -16.33
CA LEU A 167 2.27 15.47 -17.01
C LEU A 167 2.77 14.89 -18.35
N SER A 168 2.49 13.62 -18.68
CA SER A 168 3.17 13.00 -19.84
C SER A 168 2.32 11.97 -20.61
N ASP A 169 1.90 12.34 -21.81
CA ASP A 169 1.58 11.47 -22.95
C ASP A 169 2.85 10.77 -23.51
N VAL A 170 3.68 10.15 -22.65
CA VAL A 170 4.93 9.50 -23.09
C VAL A 170 5.07 8.11 -22.47
N GLN A 171 5.18 7.13 -23.36
CA GLN A 171 5.33 5.70 -23.07
C GLN A 171 6.52 5.39 -22.16
N GLY A 172 6.24 4.63 -21.10
CA GLY A 172 7.04 3.47 -20.69
C GLY A 172 8.31 3.75 -19.90
N ILE A 173 8.16 4.02 -18.59
CA ILE A 173 9.16 3.65 -17.58
C ILE A 173 8.40 3.11 -16.36
N VAL A 174 8.48 1.80 -16.14
CA VAL A 174 8.00 1.17 -14.90
C VAL A 174 9.12 1.30 -13.88
N LEU A 175 8.95 2.20 -12.91
CA LEU A 175 9.85 2.37 -11.78
C LEU A 175 9.14 1.82 -10.54
N GLU A 176 9.44 0.57 -10.17
CA GLU A 176 9.03 -0.03 -8.89
C GLU A 176 9.86 0.58 -7.78
N ILE A 177 9.25 1.20 -6.77
CA ILE A 177 9.95 1.73 -5.59
C ILE A 177 9.04 1.58 -4.38
N VAL A 178 9.39 0.67 -3.47
CA VAL A 178 8.49 0.26 -2.40
C VAL A 178 8.87 0.91 -1.06
N LEU A 179 7.88 1.29 -0.25
CA LEU A 179 8.06 1.68 1.15
C LEU A 179 8.66 0.49 1.93
N ARG A 180 9.48 0.73 2.97
CA ARG A 180 10.01 -0.34 3.84
C ARG A 180 8.92 -1.24 4.43
N THR A 181 7.73 -0.68 4.56
CA THR A 181 6.53 -1.36 5.02
C THR A 181 5.45 -1.26 3.95
N VAL A 182 4.97 -2.39 3.43
CA VAL A 182 3.78 -2.43 2.56
C VAL A 182 2.59 -2.82 3.41
N LEU A 183 1.65 -1.90 3.57
CA LEU A 183 0.36 -2.21 4.18
C LEU A 183 -0.58 -2.76 3.11
N ARG A 184 -0.96 -4.03 3.24
CA ARG A 184 -1.98 -4.67 2.42
C ARG A 184 -3.28 -4.73 3.22
N LEU A 185 -4.34 -4.19 2.64
CA LEU A 185 -5.69 -4.31 3.16
C LEU A 185 -6.36 -5.50 2.48
N PHE A 186 -6.70 -6.51 3.26
CA PHE A 186 -7.58 -7.57 2.78
C PHE A 186 -9.01 -7.21 3.08
N VAL A 187 -9.84 -7.28 2.04
CA VAL A 187 -11.25 -6.95 2.14
C VAL A 187 -12.06 -8.19 1.74
N GLY A 188 -12.62 -8.85 2.74
CA GLY A 188 -13.61 -9.91 2.53
C GLY A 188 -14.99 -9.31 2.30
N PHE A 189 -15.70 -9.78 1.28
CA PHE A 189 -17.08 -9.37 1.00
C PHE A 189 -18.02 -10.55 1.13
N GLU A 190 -19.01 -10.41 2.00
CA GLU A 190 -20.15 -11.32 2.05
C GLU A 190 -21.42 -10.54 1.75
N SER A 191 -22.19 -11.00 0.76
CA SER A 191 -23.46 -10.38 0.38
C SER A 191 -24.61 -11.22 0.88
N VAL A 192 -25.44 -10.65 1.75
CA VAL A 192 -26.66 -11.29 2.25
C VAL A 192 -27.86 -10.64 1.58
N PRO A 193 -28.67 -11.40 0.81
CA PRO A 193 -29.91 -10.86 0.27
C PRO A 193 -30.86 -10.54 1.43
N THR A 194 -31.46 -9.35 1.42
CA THR A 194 -32.41 -8.96 2.46
C THR A 194 -33.72 -9.73 2.24
N THR A 195 -33.90 -10.88 2.88
CA THR A 195 -35.00 -11.82 2.63
C THR A 195 -36.38 -11.32 3.11
N ILE A 196 -36.48 -10.19 3.80
CA ILE A 196 -37.65 -9.91 4.64
C ILE A 196 -38.62 -8.84 4.11
N PHE A 197 -38.25 -7.91 3.21
CA PHE A 197 -39.25 -6.99 2.62
C PHE A 197 -38.83 -6.51 1.22
N MET A 198 -39.46 -7.05 0.18
CA MET A 198 -39.21 -6.70 -1.24
C MET A 198 -39.63 -5.27 -1.65
N ARG A 199 -40.02 -4.41 -0.71
CA ARG A 199 -40.54 -3.07 -0.99
C ARG A 199 -39.47 -1.97 -1.01
N ASP A 200 -38.29 -2.26 -0.50
CA ASP A 200 -37.24 -1.27 -0.32
C ASP A 200 -36.02 -1.65 -1.18
N ARG A 201 -36.11 -1.31 -2.47
CA ARG A 201 -35.12 -1.71 -3.51
C ARG A 201 -34.08 -0.64 -3.81
N ASP A 202 -34.16 0.52 -3.16
CA ASP A 202 -33.37 1.69 -3.56
C ASP A 202 -32.28 2.02 -2.50
N HIS A 203 -32.01 1.11 -1.56
CA HIS A 203 -30.96 1.26 -0.57
C HIS A 203 -29.91 0.14 -0.62
N ILE A 204 -28.70 0.46 -0.18
CA ILE A 204 -27.59 -0.46 0.06
C ILE A 204 -27.15 -0.25 1.51
N ARG A 205 -27.00 -1.35 2.25
CA ARG A 205 -26.47 -1.35 3.61
C ARG A 205 -25.09 -1.97 3.61
N LEU A 206 -24.10 -1.25 4.11
CA LEU A 206 -22.73 -1.71 4.25
C LEU A 206 -22.36 -1.71 5.74
N HIS A 207 -22.03 -2.87 6.24
CA HIS A 207 -21.45 -3.06 7.57
C HIS A 207 -19.96 -3.36 7.39
N VAL A 208 -19.11 -2.45 7.85
CA VAL A 208 -17.67 -2.66 7.84
C VAL A 208 -17.25 -3.20 9.21
N PHE A 209 -16.60 -4.35 9.20
CA PHE A 209 -16.09 -5.05 10.36
C PHE A 209 -14.56 -5.14 10.30
N VAL A 210 -13.91 -5.14 11.45
CA VAL A 210 -12.50 -5.53 11.57
C VAL A 210 -12.44 -7.05 11.73
N GLY A 211 -11.90 -7.74 10.74
CA GLY A 211 -11.89 -9.21 10.69
C GLY A 211 -11.04 -9.82 11.82
N SER A 212 -9.82 -9.33 11.98
CA SER A 212 -8.93 -9.69 13.07
C SER A 212 -8.30 -8.44 13.67
N PRO A 213 -8.25 -8.30 15.02
CA PRO A 213 -7.51 -7.24 15.67
C PRO A 213 -5.99 -7.39 15.50
N GLU A 214 -5.53 -8.60 15.15
CA GLU A 214 -4.11 -8.89 14.97
C GLU A 214 -3.67 -8.45 13.59
N VAL A 215 -2.68 -7.54 13.57
CA VAL A 215 -1.97 -7.17 12.34
C VAL A 215 -1.09 -8.34 11.93
N ARG A 216 -1.33 -8.87 10.74
CA ARG A 216 -0.48 -9.94 10.20
C ARG A 216 0.81 -9.30 9.68
N VAL A 217 1.90 -9.47 10.41
CA VAL A 217 3.21 -8.95 9.98
C VAL A 217 3.96 -10.04 9.22
N MET A 218 4.10 -9.87 7.91
CA MET A 218 5.00 -10.65 7.06
C MET A 218 6.38 -10.00 7.08
N SER A 219 7.31 -10.61 7.80
CA SER A 219 8.69 -10.12 7.86
C SER A 219 9.61 -10.98 6.99
N HIS A 220 10.27 -10.35 6.03
CA HIS A 220 11.32 -11.00 5.23
C HIS A 220 12.58 -11.11 6.08
N ASN A 221 13.01 -12.33 6.35
CA ASN A 221 14.26 -12.61 7.05
C ASN A 221 15.32 -13.08 6.06
N PRO A 222 16.56 -12.56 6.11
CA PRO A 222 17.60 -13.01 5.21
C PRO A 222 17.95 -14.46 5.52
N LEU A 223 18.17 -15.26 4.48
CA LEU A 223 18.47 -16.70 4.62
C LEU A 223 19.79 -16.94 5.39
N TYR A 224 20.73 -16.00 5.28
CA TYR A 224 22.00 -16.03 5.98
C TYR A 224 22.24 -14.68 6.67
N LYS A 225 22.54 -14.73 7.96
CA LYS A 225 23.08 -13.55 8.66
C LYS A 225 24.55 -13.33 8.29
N THR A 226 25.03 -12.11 8.45
CA THR A 226 26.38 -11.67 8.03
C THR A 226 27.51 -12.57 8.54
N GLY A 227 27.34 -13.32 9.64
CA GLY A 227 28.34 -14.29 10.15
C GLY A 227 28.11 -15.76 9.78
N GLU A 228 26.87 -16.15 9.47
CA GLU A 228 26.53 -17.54 9.15
C GLU A 228 27.07 -17.95 7.79
N LEU A 229 27.08 -17.02 6.83
CA LEU A 229 27.66 -17.25 5.50
C LEU A 229 29.16 -17.56 5.61
N PHE A 230 29.91 -16.77 6.40
CA PHE A 230 31.33 -17.03 6.60
C PHE A 230 31.58 -18.35 7.33
N SER A 231 30.72 -18.72 8.26
CA SER A 231 30.81 -20.00 8.96
C SER A 231 30.55 -21.17 8.01
N TYR A 232 29.56 -21.04 7.12
CA TYR A 232 29.22 -22.06 6.13
C TYR A 232 30.33 -22.25 5.08
N VAL A 233 30.83 -21.14 4.51
CA VAL A 233 31.94 -21.16 3.55
C VAL A 233 33.23 -21.65 4.22
N GLY A 234 33.51 -21.19 5.43
CA GLY A 234 34.67 -21.63 6.22
C GLY A 234 34.60 -23.11 6.57
N GLY A 235 33.41 -23.63 6.90
CA GLY A 235 33.17 -25.05 7.14
C GLY A 235 33.40 -25.90 5.89
N LEU A 236 32.86 -25.47 4.73
CA LEU A 236 33.07 -26.15 3.46
C LEU A 236 34.55 -26.16 3.05
N MET A 237 35.23 -25.02 3.14
CA MET A 237 36.66 -24.90 2.84
C MET A 237 37.52 -25.73 3.80
N GLY A 238 37.20 -25.71 5.09
CA GLY A 238 37.89 -26.50 6.11
C GLY A 238 37.73 -28.01 5.88
N CYS A 239 36.53 -28.47 5.52
CA CYS A 239 36.26 -29.88 5.22
C CYS A 239 36.94 -30.35 3.92
N TRP A 240 36.94 -29.52 2.87
CA TRP A 240 37.50 -29.91 1.57
C TRP A 240 39.03 -29.85 1.53
N LEU A 241 39.62 -28.80 2.12
CA LEU A 241 41.05 -28.54 1.99
C LEU A 241 41.85 -28.91 3.25
N GLY A 242 41.20 -29.06 4.40
CA GLY A 242 41.89 -29.20 5.70
C GLY A 242 42.67 -27.94 6.11
N ILE A 243 42.43 -26.82 5.43
CA ILE A 243 43.14 -25.54 5.65
C ILE A 243 42.26 -24.64 6.50
N SER A 244 42.80 -24.15 7.62
CA SER A 244 42.13 -23.16 8.46
C SER A 244 42.40 -21.74 7.95
N VAL A 245 41.56 -20.77 8.34
CA VAL A 245 41.79 -19.34 8.03
C VAL A 245 43.19 -18.89 8.45
N TRP A 246 43.71 -19.41 9.57
CA TRP A 246 45.06 -19.13 10.06
C TRP A 246 46.15 -19.66 9.11
N ALA A 247 45.97 -20.84 8.53
CA ALA A 247 46.89 -21.37 7.54
C ALA A 247 46.89 -20.49 6.27
N SER A 248 45.73 -19.97 5.86
CA SER A 248 45.63 -19.03 4.73
C SER A 248 46.40 -17.73 4.99
N VAL A 249 46.31 -17.17 6.20
CA VAL A 249 47.06 -15.96 6.59
C VAL A 249 48.57 -16.21 6.53
N GLY A 250 49.04 -17.36 7.04
CA GLY A 250 50.47 -17.71 6.99
C GLY A 250 51.02 -17.84 5.57
N ILE A 251 50.24 -18.41 4.64
CA ILE A 251 50.62 -18.51 3.22
C ILE A 251 50.69 -17.10 2.59
N LEU A 252 49.73 -16.24 2.89
CA LEU A 252 49.69 -14.85 2.41
C LEU A 252 50.88 -14.01 2.89
N GLU A 253 51.27 -14.15 4.17
CA GLU A 253 52.43 -13.44 4.71
C GLU A 253 53.74 -13.81 3.99
N LYS A 254 53.94 -15.10 3.73
CA LYS A 254 55.13 -15.57 3.01
C LYS A 254 55.17 -15.01 1.59
N PHE A 255 54.03 -15.02 0.89
CA PHE A 255 53.90 -14.41 -0.44
C PHE A 255 54.21 -12.90 -0.41
N PHE A 256 53.70 -12.19 0.60
CA PHE A 256 53.92 -10.75 0.73
C PHE A 256 55.41 -10.41 0.97
N MET A 257 56.11 -11.22 1.77
CA MET A 257 57.55 -11.06 1.99
C MET A 257 58.35 -11.27 0.69
N GLU A 258 58.06 -12.32 -0.08
CA GLU A 258 58.74 -12.58 -1.36
C GLU A 258 58.47 -11.46 -2.38
N CYS A 259 57.22 -11.00 -2.51
CA CYS A 259 56.89 -9.88 -3.39
C CYS A 259 57.63 -8.60 -3.01
N ASN A 260 57.79 -8.31 -1.72
CA ASN A 260 58.54 -7.14 -1.27
C ASN A 260 60.03 -7.24 -1.64
N GLN A 261 60.63 -8.42 -1.55
CA GLN A 261 62.02 -8.63 -1.98
C GLN A 261 62.18 -8.38 -3.50
N VAL A 262 61.27 -8.92 -4.31
CA VAL A 262 61.29 -8.72 -5.78
C VAL A 262 61.09 -7.25 -6.13
N LYS A 263 60.19 -6.55 -5.44
CA LYS A 263 59.95 -5.10 -5.66
C LYS A 263 61.18 -4.25 -5.35
N GLN A 264 61.94 -4.59 -4.30
CA GLN A 264 63.20 -3.91 -4.01
C GLN A 264 64.25 -4.13 -5.10
N LEU A 265 64.33 -5.34 -5.67
CA LEU A 265 65.20 -5.64 -6.82
C LEU A 265 64.83 -4.80 -8.04
N PHE A 266 63.53 -4.67 -8.36
CA PHE A 266 63.08 -3.84 -9.47
C PHE A 266 63.34 -2.34 -9.26
N ARG A 267 63.14 -1.80 -8.04
CA ARG A 267 63.51 -0.40 -7.74
C ARG A 267 65.00 -0.15 -7.96
N ARG A 268 65.86 -1.07 -7.54
CA ARG A 268 67.30 -0.96 -7.76
C ARG A 268 67.66 -0.95 -9.26
N LYS A 269 66.93 -1.72 -10.07
CA LYS A 269 67.16 -1.78 -11.52
C LYS A 269 66.73 -0.50 -12.25
N MET A 270 65.61 0.12 -11.85
CA MET A 270 65.16 1.40 -12.44
C MET A 270 66.05 2.59 -12.08
N ASN A 271 66.59 2.64 -10.86
CA ASN A 271 67.52 3.70 -10.47
C ASN A 271 68.88 3.62 -11.18
N ASN A 272 69.16 2.52 -11.88
CA ASN A 272 70.41 2.29 -12.62
C ASN A 272 70.23 2.42 -14.15
N CYS A 273 69.10 2.93 -14.64
CA CYS A 273 68.98 3.34 -16.04
C CYS A 273 69.46 4.81 -16.17
N PRO A 274 70.56 5.06 -16.91
CA PRO A 274 71.10 6.40 -17.14
C PRO A 274 70.22 7.25 -18.06
#